data_AF-A0A966QP54-F1
#
_entry.id   AF-A0A966QP54-F1
#
_cell.length_a   1.000
_cell.length_b   1.000
_cell.length_c   1.000
_cell.angle_alpha   90.00
_cell.angle_beta   90.00
_cell.angle_gamma   90.00
#
_symmetry.space_group_name_H-M   'P 1'
#
loop_
_entity.id
_entity.type
_entity.pdbx_description
1 polymer ?
#
loop_
_entity_poly.entity_id
_entity_poly.type
_entity_poly.pdbx_seq_one_letter_code
_entity_poly.pdbx_strand_id
1 'polypeptide(L)'
;MGPHHLIPGDESAVKGASIRGSSLRRVATFARPYRVQIGGFLTSILVAAVVALAPPLLFRRIVDVSIPNGDRNGIIVLTVVLVVLALLDAGFQIIQRWLSSLIGEGLIYDLRVALFAKVQSMPIAFFTRTQTGSLISRLNNDVVGAQTAVTGTLGSVVSNVVVLA
;
A
#
# COMPACT_ATOMS: atom_id res chain seq x y z
N MET A 1 -13.36 10.16 34.78
CA MET A 1 -12.04 9.83 34.19
C MET A 1 -12.27 8.86 33.04
N GLY A 2 -12.03 9.30 31.80
CA GLY A 2 -12.40 8.55 30.59
C GLY A 2 -11.40 7.44 30.20
N PRO A 3 -11.79 6.46 29.39
CA PRO A 3 -11.02 5.26 29.05
C PRO A 3 -9.88 5.47 28.04
N HIS A 4 -9.40 6.69 27.84
CA HIS A 4 -8.36 7.03 26.85
C HIS A 4 -6.92 6.83 27.34
N HIS A 5 -6.71 6.30 28.56
CA HIS A 5 -5.38 6.15 29.17
C HIS A 5 -4.69 4.78 28.94
N LEU A 6 -5.29 3.89 28.13
CA LEU A 6 -4.81 2.50 27.93
C LEU A 6 -4.05 2.25 26.62
N ILE A 7 -3.72 3.29 25.86
CA ILE A 7 -2.73 3.19 24.79
C ILE A 7 -1.48 3.91 25.29
N PRO A 8 -0.46 3.19 25.78
CA PRO A 8 0.88 3.76 25.90
C PRO A 8 1.38 4.03 24.48
N GLY A 9 1.05 5.21 23.96
CA GLY A 9 1.75 5.84 22.84
C GLY A 9 3.08 6.40 23.34
N ASP A 10 3.86 5.58 24.05
CA ASP A 10 5.20 5.94 24.50
C ASP A 10 6.07 6.03 23.25
N GLU A 11 6.22 7.23 22.69
CA GLU A 11 7.21 7.51 21.63
C GLU A 11 8.63 7.05 22.04
N SER A 12 8.88 6.98 23.35
CA SER A 12 10.08 6.41 23.97
C SER A 12 10.24 4.90 23.77
N ALA A 13 9.16 4.13 23.57
CA ALA A 13 9.21 2.70 23.28
C ALA A 13 9.56 2.39 21.82
N VAL A 14 9.35 3.34 20.91
CA VAL A 14 9.64 3.22 19.47
C VAL A 14 11.00 3.82 19.10
N LYS A 15 11.51 4.79 19.90
CA LYS A 15 12.86 5.34 19.74
C LYS A 15 13.92 4.23 19.91
N GLY A 16 14.56 3.85 18.81
CA GLY A 16 15.66 2.85 18.78
C GLY A 16 15.21 1.41 18.54
N ALA A 17 13.91 1.16 18.31
CA ALA A 17 13.43 -0.17 17.93
C ALA A 17 13.85 -0.49 16.48
N SER A 18 14.89 -1.30 16.32
CA SER A 18 15.26 -1.85 15.01
C SER A 18 14.35 -3.01 14.64
N ILE A 19 13.97 -3.10 13.36
CA ILE A 19 13.18 -4.23 12.87
C ILE A 19 14.02 -5.49 12.99
N ARG A 20 13.74 -6.32 14.01
CA ARG A 20 14.40 -7.62 14.18
C ARG A 20 14.10 -8.50 12.96
N GLY A 21 15.13 -9.11 12.37
CA GLY A 21 14.99 -9.97 11.18
C GLY A 21 14.02 -11.15 11.36
N SER A 22 13.81 -11.61 12.60
CA SER A 22 12.81 -12.62 12.93
C SER A 22 11.36 -12.12 12.75
N SER A 23 11.09 -10.84 12.98
CA SER A 23 9.78 -10.22 12.74
C SER A 23 9.49 -10.10 11.24
N LEU A 24 10.48 -9.68 10.45
CA LEU A 24 10.39 -9.64 8.97
C LEU A 24 10.10 -11.02 8.37
N ARG A 25 10.78 -12.06 8.86
CA ARG A 25 10.56 -13.44 8.41
C ARG A 25 9.13 -13.92 8.70
N ARG A 26 8.54 -13.48 9.81
CA ARG A 26 7.19 -13.83 10.23
C ARG A 26 6.14 -13.13 9.35
N VAL A 27 6.34 -11.84 9.06
CA VAL A 27 5.53 -11.09 8.08
C VAL A 27 5.64 -11.70 6.69
N ALA A 28 6.85 -12.04 6.25
CA ALA A 28 7.09 -12.69 4.96
C ALA A 28 6.37 -14.03 4.83
N THR A 29 6.20 -14.78 5.92
CA THR A 29 5.45 -16.05 5.92
C THR A 29 3.97 -15.83 5.61
N PHE A 30 3.35 -14.81 6.22
CA PHE A 30 1.94 -14.46 5.98
C PHE A 30 1.73 -13.78 4.61
N ALA A 31 2.71 -13.05 4.10
CA ALA A 31 2.66 -12.43 2.77
C ALA A 31 2.95 -13.41 1.62
N ARG A 32 3.58 -14.56 1.90
CA ARG A 32 4.01 -15.55 0.89
C ARG A 32 2.88 -16.08 -0.02
N PRO A 33 1.65 -16.35 0.45
CA PRO A 33 0.54 -16.76 -0.40
C PRO A 33 0.16 -15.69 -1.44
N TYR A 34 0.36 -14.42 -1.10
CA TYR A 34 0.00 -13.25 -1.91
C TYR A 34 1.15 -12.75 -2.81
N ARG A 35 2.25 -13.51 -2.94
CA ARG A 35 3.46 -13.08 -3.67
C ARG A 35 3.22 -12.73 -5.14
N VAL A 36 2.26 -13.40 -5.79
CA VAL A 36 1.94 -13.15 -7.21
C VAL A 36 1.19 -11.82 -7.35
N GLN A 37 0.25 -11.56 -6.45
CA GLN A 37 -0.51 -10.32 -6.38
C GLN A 37 0.41 -9.15 -6.03
N ILE A 38 1.33 -9.34 -5.08
CA ILE A 38 2.36 -8.35 -4.73
C ILE A 38 3.27 -8.08 -5.94
N GLY A 39 3.71 -9.12 -6.64
CA GLY A 39 4.50 -8.98 -7.87
C GLY A 39 3.76 -8.16 -8.93
N GLY A 40 2.50 -8.51 -9.22
CA GLY A 40 1.66 -7.75 -10.15
C GLY A 40 1.42 -6.31 -9.72
N PHE A 41 1.22 -6.08 -8.43
CA PHE A 41 1.05 -4.74 -7.86
C PHE A 41 2.31 -3.89 -8.06
N LEU A 42 3.48 -4.41 -7.72
CA LEU A 42 4.76 -3.72 -7.91
C LEU A 42 5.06 -3.45 -9.39
N THR A 43 4.84 -4.43 -10.27
CA THR A 43 5.00 -4.25 -11.72
C THR A 43 4.06 -3.16 -12.24
N SER A 44 2.80 -3.13 -11.78
CA SER A 44 1.85 -2.10 -12.20
C SER A 44 2.23 -0.70 -11.74
N ILE A 45 2.85 -0.56 -10.56
CA ILE A 45 3.41 0.71 -10.08
C ILE A 45 4.57 1.16 -10.97
N LEU A 46 5.48 0.25 -11.32
CA LEU A 46 6.62 0.58 -12.19
C LEU A 46 6.15 1.09 -13.55
N VAL A 47 5.18 0.40 -14.17
CA VAL A 47 4.64 0.82 -15.48
C VAL A 47 3.91 2.16 -15.36
N ALA A 48 3.08 2.34 -14.33
CA ALA A 48 2.37 3.60 -14.11
C ALA A 48 3.34 4.78 -13.89
N ALA A 49 4.43 4.56 -13.14
CA ALA A 49 5.45 5.58 -12.92
C ALA A 49 6.12 6.01 -14.23
N VAL A 50 6.47 5.07 -15.11
CA VAL A 50 7.00 5.37 -16.45
C VAL A 50 5.99 6.15 -17.29
N VAL A 51 4.72 5.76 -17.26
CA VAL A 51 3.63 6.46 -17.97
C VAL A 51 3.47 7.89 -17.46
N ALA A 52 3.64 8.12 -16.15
CA ALA A 52 3.52 9.45 -15.54
C ALA A 52 4.59 10.46 -15.98
N LEU A 53 5.71 10.00 -16.57
CA LEU A 53 6.72 10.89 -17.17
C LEU A 53 6.34 11.41 -18.56
N ALA A 54 5.40 10.75 -19.26
CA ALA A 54 5.02 11.14 -20.62
C ALA A 54 4.26 12.49 -20.69
N PRO A 55 3.29 12.80 -19.81
CA PRO A 55 2.57 14.06 -19.84
C PRO A 55 3.46 15.32 -19.85
N PRO A 56 4.45 15.52 -18.95
CA PRO A 56 5.28 16.72 -18.97
C PRO A 56 6.10 16.86 -20.27
N LEU A 57 6.58 15.76 -20.86
CA LEU A 57 7.30 15.79 -22.13
C LEU A 57 6.38 16.15 -23.31
N LEU A 58 5.16 15.62 -23.32
CA LEU A 58 4.15 15.93 -24.34
C LEU A 58 3.67 17.39 -24.22
N PHE A 59 3.41 17.86 -22.99
CA PHE A 59 3.07 19.27 -22.74
C PHE A 59 4.17 20.20 -23.21
N ARG A 60 5.43 19.88 -22.90
CA ARG A 60 6.57 20.64 -23.40
C ARG A 60 6.59 20.70 -24.93
N ARG A 61 6.34 19.57 -25.62
CA ARG A 61 6.29 19.54 -27.09
C ARG A 61 5.15 20.40 -27.65
N ILE A 62 3.99 20.39 -27.02
CA ILE A 62 2.84 21.23 -27.42
C ILE A 62 3.21 22.70 -27.30
N VAL A 63 3.76 23.11 -26.15
CA VAL A 63 4.04 24.52 -25.84
C VAL A 63 5.25 25.05 -26.61
N ASP A 64 6.34 24.29 -26.70
CA ASP A 64 7.60 24.76 -27.30
C ASP A 64 7.61 24.64 -28.84
N VAL A 65 6.84 23.72 -29.41
CA VAL A 65 6.92 23.40 -30.85
C VAL A 65 5.58 23.60 -31.56
N SER A 66 4.50 22.98 -31.09
CA SER A 66 3.25 22.96 -31.86
C SER A 66 2.52 24.31 -31.83
N ILE A 67 2.51 25.02 -30.69
CA ILE A 67 1.90 26.34 -30.56
C ILE A 67 2.67 27.40 -31.36
N PRO A 68 4.01 27.55 -31.24
CA PRO A 68 4.76 28.59 -31.95
C PRO A 68 4.73 28.41 -33.47
N ASN A 69 4.69 27.16 -33.95
CA ASN A 69 4.61 26.86 -35.37
C ASN A 69 3.18 26.90 -35.94
N GLY A 70 2.16 27.16 -35.11
CA GLY A 70 0.76 27.14 -35.52
C GLY A 70 0.26 25.76 -36.00
N ASP A 71 0.95 24.68 -35.64
CA ASP A 71 0.65 23.31 -36.07
C ASP A 71 -0.55 22.75 -35.30
N ARG A 72 -1.75 23.06 -35.77
CA ARG A 72 -3.01 22.57 -35.19
C ARG A 72 -3.09 21.04 -35.16
N ASN A 73 -2.55 20.37 -36.18
CA ASN A 73 -2.62 18.91 -36.25
C ASN A 73 -1.74 18.28 -35.17
N GLY A 74 -0.52 18.79 -34.98
CA GLY A 74 0.37 18.39 -33.88
C GLY A 74 -0.28 18.59 -32.51
N ILE A 75 -0.97 19.71 -32.29
CA ILE A 75 -1.70 19.95 -31.02
C ILE A 75 -2.79 18.89 -30.81
N ILE A 76 -3.62 18.62 -31.82
CA ILE A 76 -4.72 17.65 -31.71
C ILE A 76 -4.17 16.25 -31.42
N VAL A 77 -3.17 15.79 -32.18
CA VAL A 77 -2.57 14.46 -32.00
C VAL A 77 -1.96 14.31 -30.61
N LEU A 78 -1.15 15.28 -30.16
CA LEU A 78 -0.51 15.22 -28.83
C LEU A 78 -1.55 15.27 -27.70
N THR A 79 -2.64 16.02 -27.88
CA THR A 79 -3.74 16.06 -26.91
C THR A 79 -4.49 14.73 -26.85
N VAL A 80 -4.76 14.09 -27.99
CA VAL A 80 -5.38 12.75 -28.02
C VAL A 80 -4.47 11.73 -27.32
N VAL A 81 -3.16 11.78 -27.56
CA VAL A 81 -2.20 10.93 -26.85
C VAL A 81 -2.26 11.16 -25.34
N LEU A 82 -2.31 12.41 -24.88
CA LEU A 82 -2.47 12.73 -23.45
C LEU A 82 -3.75 12.12 -22.86
N VAL A 83 -4.89 12.21 -23.57
CA VAL A 83 -6.15 11.61 -23.11
C VAL A 83 -6.03 10.09 -23.01
N VAL A 84 -5.43 9.43 -23.99
CA VAL A 84 -5.19 7.98 -23.95
C VAL A 84 -4.30 7.60 -22.78
N LEU A 85 -3.22 8.35 -22.52
CA LEU A 85 -2.34 8.10 -21.38
C LEU A 85 -3.07 8.29 -20.04
N ALA A 86 -3.94 9.29 -19.92
CA ALA A 86 -4.74 9.51 -18.71
C ALA A 86 -5.72 8.34 -18.46
N LEU A 87 -6.33 7.78 -19.51
CA LEU A 87 -7.18 6.60 -19.41
C LEU A 87 -6.38 5.35 -19.01
N LEU A 88 -5.17 5.18 -19.56
CA LEU A 88 -4.29 4.09 -19.17
C LEU A 88 -3.85 4.20 -17.70
N ASP A 89 -3.48 5.39 -17.25
CA ASP A 89 -3.12 5.63 -15.85
C ASP A 89 -4.30 5.32 -14.91
N ALA A 90 -5.51 5.79 -15.24
CA ALA A 90 -6.71 5.43 -14.49
C ALA A 90 -6.95 3.92 -14.43
N GLY A 91 -6.70 3.19 -15.53
CA GLY A 91 -6.74 1.73 -15.56
C GLY A 91 -5.74 1.08 -14.61
N PHE A 92 -4.49 1.55 -14.61
CA PHE A 92 -3.47 1.08 -13.66
C PHE A 92 -3.85 1.38 -12.21
N GLN A 93 -4.42 2.54 -11.92
CA GLN A 93 -4.90 2.89 -10.58
C GLN A 93 -5.99 1.93 -10.09
N ILE A 94 -6.92 1.51 -10.96
CA ILE A 94 -7.95 0.53 -10.62
C ILE A 94 -7.31 -0.84 -10.33
N ILE A 95 -6.40 -1.31 -11.19
CA ILE A 95 -5.69 -2.58 -11.00
C ILE A 95 -4.91 -2.57 -9.69
N GLN A 96 -4.20 -1.48 -9.41
CA GLN A 96 -3.43 -1.30 -8.17
C GLN A 96 -4.35 -1.36 -6.94
N ARG A 97 -5.48 -0.64 -6.96
CA ARG A 97 -6.47 -0.68 -5.87
C ARG A 97 -7.04 -2.09 -5.66
N TRP A 98 -7.36 -2.79 -6.74
CA TRP A 98 -7.92 -4.13 -6.67
C TRP A 98 -6.91 -5.14 -6.11
N LEU A 99 -5.67 -5.13 -6.59
CA LEU A 99 -4.59 -5.98 -6.06
C LEU A 99 -4.29 -5.66 -4.60
N SER A 100 -4.26 -4.37 -4.25
CA SER A 100 -4.06 -3.91 -2.88
C SER A 100 -5.15 -4.41 -1.93
N SER A 101 -6.42 -4.36 -2.34
CA SER A 101 -7.55 -4.92 -1.57
C SER A 101 -7.43 -6.44 -1.42
N LEU A 102 -7.15 -7.18 -2.51
CA LEU A 102 -6.94 -8.63 -2.46
C LEU A 102 -5.83 -9.04 -1.48
N ILE A 103 -4.69 -8.35 -1.53
CA ILE A 103 -3.56 -8.61 -0.64
C ILE A 103 -3.94 -8.26 0.81
N GLY A 104 -4.51 -7.07 1.01
CA GLY A 104 -4.83 -6.57 2.33
C GLY A 104 -5.91 -7.37 3.04
N GLU A 105 -7.06 -7.57 2.40
CA GLU A 105 -8.18 -8.31 2.95
C GLU A 105 -7.84 -9.78 3.19
N GLY A 106 -7.11 -10.40 2.26
CA GLY A 106 -6.62 -11.76 2.43
C GLY A 106 -5.68 -11.90 3.64
N LEU A 107 -4.72 -10.98 3.77
CA LEU A 107 -3.83 -10.94 4.92
C LEU A 107 -4.60 -10.77 6.25
N ILE A 108 -5.58 -9.85 6.27
CA ILE A 108 -6.45 -9.64 7.43
C ILE A 108 -7.20 -10.92 7.77
N TYR A 109 -7.79 -11.58 6.77
CA TYR A 109 -8.54 -12.83 6.95
C TYR A 109 -7.66 -13.91 7.58
N ASP A 110 -6.48 -14.17 7.01
CA ASP A 110 -5.56 -15.20 7.49
C ASP A 110 -5.09 -14.92 8.92
N LEU A 111 -4.79 -13.65 9.22
CA LEU A 111 -4.41 -13.23 10.57
C LEU A 111 -5.56 -13.44 11.56
N ARG A 112 -6.79 -13.07 11.20
CA ARG A 112 -7.98 -13.27 12.06
C ARG A 112 -8.19 -14.75 12.34
N VAL A 113 -8.16 -15.61 11.31
CA VAL A 113 -8.34 -17.06 11.45
C VAL A 113 -7.26 -17.65 12.36
N ALA A 114 -5.99 -17.32 12.14
CA ALA A 114 -4.88 -17.81 12.96
C ALA A 114 -4.97 -17.35 14.42
N LEU A 115 -5.36 -16.10 14.65
CA LEU A 115 -5.52 -15.54 15.99
C LEU A 115 -6.71 -16.18 16.72
N PHE A 116 -7.87 -16.34 16.06
CA PHE A 116 -9.02 -17.01 16.66
C PHE A 116 -8.72 -18.46 17.03
N ALA A 117 -8.08 -19.22 16.13
CA ALA A 117 -7.66 -20.59 16.42
C ALA A 117 -6.73 -20.64 17.63
N LYS A 118 -5.79 -19.68 17.74
CA LYS A 118 -4.88 -19.62 18.86
C LYS A 118 -5.59 -19.28 20.17
N VAL A 119 -6.50 -18.30 20.17
CA VAL A 119 -7.30 -17.91 21.34
C VAL A 119 -8.15 -19.07 21.84
N GLN A 120 -8.82 -19.81 20.95
CA GLN A 120 -9.62 -20.98 21.33
C GLN A 120 -8.78 -22.10 21.98
N SER A 121 -7.50 -22.22 21.65
CA SER A 121 -6.59 -23.21 22.25
C SER A 121 -5.99 -22.80 23.61
N MET A 122 -6.28 -21.60 24.11
CA MET A 122 -5.67 -21.11 25.36
C MET A 122 -6.41 -21.59 26.61
N PRO A 123 -5.70 -21.87 27.72
CA PRO A 123 -6.32 -22.25 28.99
C PRO A 123 -7.19 -21.13 29.57
N ILE A 124 -8.26 -21.49 30.29
CA ILE A 124 -9.18 -20.55 30.97
C ILE A 124 -8.43 -19.61 31.92
N ALA A 125 -7.32 -20.05 32.52
CA ALA A 125 -6.44 -19.25 33.37
C ALA A 125 -5.78 -18.04 32.67
N PHE A 126 -5.68 -18.05 31.34
CA PHE A 126 -5.22 -16.90 30.56
C PHE A 126 -6.30 -15.80 30.48
N PHE A 127 -7.58 -16.20 30.41
CA PHE A 127 -8.73 -15.30 30.30
C PHE A 127 -9.13 -14.66 31.62
N THR A 128 -8.71 -15.22 32.76
CA THR A 128 -8.92 -14.60 34.08
C THR A 128 -7.89 -13.53 34.42
N ARG A 129 -6.79 -13.41 33.65
CA ARG A 129 -5.67 -12.49 33.90
C ARG A 129 -5.57 -11.31 32.93
N THR A 130 -6.26 -11.35 31.79
CA THR A 130 -6.15 -10.35 30.71
C THR A 130 -7.54 -9.84 30.27
N GLN A 131 -7.74 -8.52 30.22
CA GLN A 131 -8.99 -7.91 29.73
C GLN A 131 -9.20 -8.19 28.23
N THR A 132 -10.32 -8.85 27.91
CA THR A 132 -10.77 -9.26 26.56
C THR A 132 -10.82 -8.10 25.54
N GLY A 133 -11.02 -6.86 26.00
CA GLY A 133 -11.09 -5.67 25.15
C GLY A 133 -9.75 -5.26 24.50
N SER A 134 -8.61 -5.57 25.11
CA SER A 134 -7.28 -5.27 24.55
C SER A 134 -6.90 -6.19 23.38
N LEU A 135 -7.43 -7.42 23.39
CA LEU A 135 -7.24 -8.41 22.33
C LEU A 135 -7.98 -8.02 21.05
N ILE A 136 -9.24 -7.60 21.15
CA ILE A 136 -10.04 -7.13 20.01
C ILE A 136 -9.44 -5.86 19.40
N SER A 137 -8.96 -4.93 20.23
CA SER A 137 -8.30 -3.70 19.76
C SER A 137 -7.03 -4.00 18.96
N ARG A 138 -6.16 -4.90 19.45
CA ARG A 138 -4.95 -5.33 18.72
C ARG A 138 -5.29 -6.06 17.41
N LEU A 139 -6.34 -6.87 17.42
CA LEU A 139 -6.79 -7.64 16.25
C LEU A 139 -7.39 -6.75 15.14
N ASN A 140 -7.96 -5.59 15.49
CA ASN A 140 -8.46 -4.62 14.51
C ASN A 140 -7.40 -3.58 14.13
N ASN A 141 -6.69 -2.98 15.09
CA ASN A 141 -5.80 -1.85 14.82
C ASN A 141 -4.44 -2.29 14.28
N ASP A 142 -3.82 -3.33 14.85
CA ASP A 142 -2.47 -3.74 14.44
C ASP A 142 -2.49 -4.42 13.05
N VAL A 143 -3.58 -5.12 12.75
CA VAL A 143 -3.80 -5.81 11.46
C VAL A 143 -4.00 -4.80 10.31
N VAL A 144 -4.76 -3.73 10.55
CA VAL A 144 -4.91 -2.62 9.59
C VAL A 144 -3.61 -1.82 9.44
N GLY A 145 -2.85 -1.64 10.52
CA GLY A 145 -1.53 -1.02 10.48
C GLY A 145 -0.55 -1.81 9.60
N ALA A 146 -0.51 -3.13 9.74
CA ALA A 146 0.33 -4.01 8.93
C ALA A 146 -0.07 -4.00 7.44
N GLN A 147 -1.37 -4.01 7.14
CA GLN A 147 -1.88 -3.84 5.77
C GLN A 147 -1.39 -2.51 5.18
N THR A 148 -1.59 -1.40 5.88
CA THR A 148 -1.25 -0.05 5.40
C THR A 148 0.24 0.09 5.12
N ALA A 149 1.10 -0.52 5.95
CA ALA A 149 2.54 -0.53 5.71
C ALA A 149 2.93 -1.26 4.41
N VAL A 150 2.27 -2.39 4.12
CA VAL A 150 2.57 -3.20 2.93
C VAL A 150 1.99 -2.59 1.66
N THR A 151 0.76 -2.09 1.71
CA THR A 151 0.07 -1.60 0.50
C THR A 151 0.32 -0.12 0.24
N GLY A 152 0.37 0.70 1.29
CA GLY A 152 0.55 2.13 1.21
C GLY A 152 2.03 2.52 1.19
N THR A 153 2.75 2.24 2.28
CA THR A 153 4.11 2.75 2.48
C THR A 153 5.12 2.15 1.49
N LEU A 154 5.07 0.84 1.23
CA LEU A 154 5.97 0.24 0.23
C LEU A 154 5.65 0.75 -1.18
N GLY A 155 4.36 0.85 -1.53
CA GLY A 155 3.94 1.34 -2.84
C GLY A 155 4.37 2.78 -3.09
N SER A 156 4.22 3.66 -2.08
CA SER A 156 4.61 5.07 -2.19
C SER A 156 6.11 5.26 -2.27
N VAL A 157 6.91 4.50 -1.51
CA VAL A 157 8.37 4.56 -1.58
C VAL A 157 8.86 4.13 -2.96
N VAL A 158 8.36 3.02 -3.50
CA VAL A 158 8.75 2.54 -4.84
C VAL A 158 8.36 3.56 -5.91
N SER A 159 7.12 4.09 -5.86
CA SER A 159 6.67 5.12 -6.79
C SER A 159 7.54 6.37 -6.74
N ASN A 160 7.81 6.89 -5.54
CA ASN A 160 8.60 8.10 -5.35
C ASN A 160 10.04 7.93 -5.84
N VAL A 161 10.67 6.79 -5.58
CA VAL A 161 12.02 6.52 -6.08
C VAL A 161 12.07 6.55 -7.59
N VAL A 162 11.07 5.99 -8.28
CA VAL A 162 11.04 5.94 -9.75
C VAL A 162 10.74 7.31 -10.36
N VAL A 163 9.90 8.11 -9.70
CA VAL A 163 9.57 9.47 -10.18
C VAL A 163 10.72 10.46 -9.95
N LEU A 164 11.51 10.26 -8.89
CA LEU A 164 12.59 11.18 -8.50
C LEU A 164 13.98 10.78 -9.02
N ALA A 165 14.18 9.54 -9.44
CA ALA A 165 15.43 9.06 -10.07
C ALA A 165 15.48 9.42 -11.55
#